data_AF-A0A2V5L5F4-F1
#
_entry.id   AF-A0A2V5L5F4-F1
#
_cell.length_a   1.000
_cell.length_b   1.000
_cell.length_c   1.000
_cell.angle_alpha   90.00
_cell.angle_beta   90.00
_cell.angle_gamma   90.00
#
_symmetry.space_group_name_H-M   'P 1'
#
loop_
_entity.id
_entity.type
_entity.pdbx_description
1 polymer ?
#
loop_
_entity_poly.entity_id
_entity_poly.type
_entity_poly.pdbx_seq_one_letter_code
_entity_poly.pdbx_strand_id
1 'polypeptide(L)'
;MLGELAVRKVHATGVGAELSLVDIELDTLYAVPDALLEVFAELNAPEEPDDVVDLAAEWAAAEEMESTPEVTEPLLRALTAMAVAAVAAADDNAKMGLFFFSAS
;
A
#
# COMPACT_ATOMS: atom_id res chain seq x y z
N MET A 1 3.42 -13.57 -6.71
CA MET A 1 3.44 -14.59 -5.63
C MET A 1 2.23 -14.51 -4.69
N LEU A 2 1.74 -13.33 -4.28
CA LEU A 2 0.39 -13.17 -3.72
C LEU A 2 -0.69 -13.75 -4.66
N GLY A 3 -0.51 -13.54 -5.97
CA GLY A 3 -1.37 -14.10 -7.02
C GLY A 3 -1.47 -15.63 -7.05
N GLU A 4 -0.45 -16.39 -6.66
CA GLU A 4 -0.49 -17.86 -6.73
C GLU A 4 -1.21 -18.49 -5.51
N LEU A 5 -1.13 -17.84 -4.34
CA LEU A 5 -1.87 -18.21 -3.14
C LEU A 5 -3.33 -17.70 -3.14
N ALA A 6 -3.61 -16.54 -3.77
CA ALA A 6 -4.98 -16.05 -3.99
C ALA A 6 -5.76 -16.94 -4.97
N VAL A 7 -5.08 -17.42 -6.03
CA VAL A 7 -5.61 -18.42 -6.97
C VAL A 7 -5.94 -19.73 -6.26
N ARG A 8 -5.08 -20.26 -5.38
CA ARG A 8 -5.36 -21.48 -4.58
C ARG A 8 -6.50 -21.33 -3.56
N LYS A 9 -6.83 -20.11 -3.12
CA LYS A 9 -7.89 -19.83 -2.12
C LYS A 9 -9.27 -19.61 -2.76
N VAL A 10 -9.36 -19.10 -4.00
CA VAL A 10 -10.61 -18.88 -4.78
C VAL A 10 -10.95 -20.05 -5.71
N HIS A 11 -9.93 -20.73 -6.25
CA HIS A 11 -10.06 -21.94 -7.05
C HIS A 11 -9.49 -23.14 -6.28
N ALA A 12 -10.36 -23.92 -5.65
CA ALA A 12 -9.99 -25.22 -5.11
C ALA A 12 -9.47 -26.11 -6.26
N THR A 13 -8.19 -26.50 -6.17
CA THR A 13 -7.46 -27.44 -7.04
C THR A 13 -7.11 -26.99 -8.47
N GLY A 14 -5.80 -26.97 -8.78
CA GLY A 14 -5.29 -27.63 -10.00
C GLY A 14 -4.54 -26.80 -11.05
N VAL A 15 -4.61 -25.48 -11.05
CA VAL A 15 -3.93 -24.67 -12.08
C VAL A 15 -2.75 -23.91 -11.45
N GLY A 16 -1.53 -24.28 -11.85
CA GLY A 16 -0.33 -23.52 -11.51
C GLY A 16 -0.36 -22.18 -12.22
N ALA A 17 -0.31 -21.09 -11.45
CA ALA A 17 -0.13 -19.77 -12.05
C ALA A 17 1.34 -19.65 -12.44
N GLU A 18 1.66 -19.67 -13.74
CA GLU A 18 2.97 -19.18 -14.18
C GLU A 18 2.98 -17.67 -13.96
N LEU A 19 3.57 -17.26 -12.84
CA LEU A 19 3.92 -15.88 -12.57
C LEU A 19 5.07 -15.53 -13.52
N SER A 20 4.76 -15.25 -14.79
CA SER A 20 5.73 -14.62 -15.67
C SER A 20 6.25 -13.36 -14.97
N LEU A 21 7.57 -13.15 -15.06
CA LEU A 21 8.26 -11.96 -14.56
C LEU A 21 7.42 -10.73 -14.88
N VAL A 22 6.85 -10.11 -13.84
CA VAL A 22 6.34 -8.75 -13.98
C VAL A 22 7.58 -7.94 -14.34
N ASP A 23 7.64 -7.45 -15.57
CA ASP A 23 8.70 -6.56 -16.02
C ASP A 23 8.47 -5.24 -15.29
N ILE A 24 9.03 -5.16 -14.08
CA ILE A 24 9.01 -3.96 -13.26
C ILE A 24 10.07 -3.05 -13.87
N GLU A 25 9.62 -1.99 -14.53
CA GLU A 25 10.47 -0.85 -14.88
C GLU A 25 11.01 -0.24 -13.57
N LEU A 26 12.22 -0.66 -13.17
CA LEU A 26 12.81 -0.30 -11.88
C LEU A 26 13.10 1.20 -11.74
N ASP A 27 13.18 1.91 -12.86
CA ASP A 27 13.36 3.35 -12.93
C ASP A 27 12.09 4.15 -12.59
N THR A 28 10.91 3.51 -12.59
CA THR A 28 9.66 4.14 -12.12
C THR A 28 9.22 3.63 -10.74
N LEU A 29 9.96 2.68 -10.15
CA LEU A 29 9.70 2.13 -8.83
C LEU A 29 10.53 2.83 -7.76
N TYR A 30 9.86 3.45 -6.79
CA TYR A 30 10.49 4.21 -5.72
C TYR A 30 10.18 3.61 -4.35
N ALA A 31 11.16 3.58 -3.46
CA ALA A 31 10.95 3.24 -2.06
C ALA A 31 10.32 4.44 -1.33
N VAL A 32 9.33 4.16 -0.48
CA VAL A 32 8.81 5.17 0.45
C VAL A 32 9.89 5.45 1.52
N PRO A 33 10.24 6.71 1.79
CA PRO A 33 11.22 7.05 2.83
C PRO A 33 10.80 6.54 4.22
N ASP A 34 11.76 6.06 5.01
CA ASP A 34 11.50 5.48 6.35
C ASP A 34 10.69 6.41 7.25
N ALA A 35 11.02 7.70 7.29
CA ALA A 35 10.29 8.69 8.08
C ALA A 35 8.82 8.82 7.67
N LEU A 36 8.52 8.67 6.38
CA LEU A 36 7.14 8.72 5.88
C LEU A 36 6.41 7.40 6.18
N LEU A 37 7.12 6.28 6.16
CA LEU A 37 6.61 4.98 6.54
C LEU A 37 6.22 4.95 8.03
N GLU A 38 7.03 5.53 8.90
CA GLU A 38 6.74 5.69 10.33
C GLU A 38 5.47 6.52 10.55
N VAL A 39 5.35 7.67 9.87
CA VAL A 39 4.15 8.51 9.94
C VAL A 39 2.89 7.75 9.50
N PHE A 40 2.95 7.02 8.37
CA PHE A 40 1.81 6.20 7.94
C PHE A 40 1.50 5.05 8.89
N ALA A 41 2.51 4.48 9.55
CA ALA A 41 2.30 3.44 10.55
C ALA A 41 1.60 3.99 11.80
N GLU A 42 1.98 5.19 12.26
CA GLU A 42 1.30 5.90 13.36
C GLU A 42 -0.15 6.23 13.02
N LEU A 43 -0.41 6.71 11.79
CA LEU A 43 -1.76 6.98 11.29
C LEU A 43 -2.66 5.74 11.19
N ASN A 44 -2.12 4.52 11.30
CA ASN A 44 -2.93 3.31 11.35
C ASN A 44 -3.68 3.14 12.68
N ALA A 45 -3.22 3.82 13.72
CA ALA A 45 -3.84 3.86 15.05
C ALA A 45 -3.75 5.30 15.60
N PRO A 46 -4.45 6.26 14.96
CA PRO A 46 -4.32 7.67 15.31
C PRO A 46 -4.86 7.94 16.71
N GLU A 47 -4.35 8.99 17.36
CA GLU A 47 -4.86 9.42 18.67
C GLU A 47 -6.32 9.87 18.57
N GLU A 48 -6.67 10.57 17.49
CA GLU A 48 -8.04 10.94 17.16
C GLU A 48 -8.55 10.04 16.01
N PRO A 49 -9.62 9.24 16.21
CA PRO A 49 -10.11 8.31 15.19
C PRO A 49 -10.49 8.96 13.85
N ASP A 50 -10.82 10.25 13.87
CA ASP A 50 -11.26 11.03 12.71
C ASP A 50 -10.08 11.57 11.88
N ASP A 51 -8.83 11.54 12.39
CA ASP A 51 -7.64 12.05 11.68
C ASP A 51 -7.46 11.43 10.29
N VAL A 52 -7.72 10.11 10.17
CA VAL A 52 -7.61 9.41 8.88
C VAL A 52 -8.74 9.79 7.93
N VAL A 53 -9.93 10.12 8.46
CA VAL A 53 -11.08 10.55 7.66
C VAL A 53 -10.84 11.96 7.15
N ASP A 54 -10.37 12.85 8.01
CA ASP A 54 -10.06 14.24 7.68
C ASP A 54 -8.92 14.33 6.66
N LEU A 55 -7.84 13.57 6.87
CA LEU A 55 -6.73 13.50 5.91
C LEU A 55 -7.19 12.94 4.56
N ALA A 56 -8.08 11.95 4.54
CA ALA A 56 -8.64 11.44 3.30
C ALA A 56 -9.51 12.48 2.58
N ALA A 57 -10.27 13.30 3.31
CA ALA A 57 -11.07 14.38 2.74
C ALA A 57 -10.19 15.49 2.17
N GLU A 58 -9.14 15.89 2.89
CA GLU A 58 -8.14 16.86 2.40
C GLU A 58 -7.44 16.35 1.15
N TRP A 59 -7.02 15.08 1.16
CA TRP A 59 -6.34 14.47 0.03
C TRP A 59 -7.25 14.35 -1.20
N ALA A 60 -8.52 13.96 -1.02
CA ALA A 60 -9.51 13.94 -2.10
C ALA A 60 -9.81 15.33 -2.67
N ALA A 61 -9.72 16.38 -1.86
CA ALA A 61 -9.95 17.76 -2.29
C ALA A 61 -8.76 18.38 -3.04
N ALA A 62 -7.59 17.72 -3.04
CA ALA A 62 -6.44 18.19 -3.81
C ALA A 62 -6.76 18.14 -5.31
N GLU A 63 -6.51 19.25 -6.02
CA GLU A 63 -6.84 19.40 -7.46
C GLU A 63 -6.22 18.30 -8.34
N GLU A 64 -5.12 17.71 -7.90
CA GLU A 64 -4.36 16.69 -8.62
C GLU A 64 -4.89 15.27 -8.44
N MET A 65 -5.76 15.02 -7.45
CA MET A 65 -6.14 13.66 -7.06
C MET A 65 -7.29 13.07 -7.87
N GLU A 66 -8.12 13.91 -8.51
CA GLU A 66 -9.33 13.47 -9.24
C GLU A 66 -10.13 12.38 -8.48
N SER A 67 -10.26 12.51 -7.16
CA SER A 67 -10.82 11.48 -6.27
C SER A 67 -11.97 12.01 -5.40
N THR A 68 -12.56 11.14 -4.59
CA THR A 68 -13.57 11.52 -3.59
C THR A 68 -13.21 10.92 -2.23
N PRO A 69 -13.65 11.51 -1.10
CA PRO A 69 -13.34 10.99 0.22
C PRO A 69 -13.72 9.51 0.40
N GLU A 70 -14.82 9.06 -0.19
CA GLU A 70 -15.30 7.67 -0.11
C GLU A 70 -14.37 6.67 -0.82
N VAL A 71 -13.59 7.14 -1.80
CA VAL A 71 -12.57 6.35 -2.49
C VAL A 71 -11.22 6.49 -1.79
N THR A 72 -10.87 7.71 -1.37
CA THR A 72 -9.58 8.03 -0.77
C THR A 72 -9.43 7.45 0.63
N GLU A 73 -10.47 7.43 1.46
CA GLU A 73 -10.38 6.94 2.84
C GLU A 73 -10.01 5.44 2.91
N PRO A 74 -10.67 4.52 2.17
CA PRO A 74 -10.26 3.12 2.16
C PRO A 74 -8.84 2.90 1.64
N LEU A 75 -8.39 3.70 0.67
CA LEU A 75 -7.02 3.63 0.14
C LEU A 75 -5.99 4.09 1.17
N LEU A 76 -6.29 5.17 1.89
CA LEU A 76 -5.44 5.68 2.96
C LEU A 76 -5.35 4.67 4.10
N ARG A 77 -6.46 4.03 4.50
CA ARG A 77 -6.46 2.94 5.50
C ARG A 77 -5.64 1.73 5.05
N ALA A 78 -5.70 1.37 3.77
CA ALA A 78 -4.86 0.31 3.22
C ALA A 78 -3.38 0.70 3.25
N LEU A 79 -3.06 1.95 2.91
CA LEU A 79 -1.71 2.50 2.95
C LEU A 79 -1.11 2.47 4.36
N THR A 80 -1.84 2.94 5.37
CA THR A 80 -1.39 2.93 6.76
C THR A 80 -1.21 1.51 7.29
N ALA A 81 -2.09 0.58 6.94
CA ALA A 81 -1.95 -0.83 7.31
C ALA A 81 -0.73 -1.50 6.64
N MET A 82 -0.46 -1.17 5.37
CA MET A 82 0.74 -1.63 4.68
C MET A 82 2.01 -1.05 5.30
N ALA A 83 1.98 0.21 5.74
CA ALA A 83 3.10 0.84 6.43
C ALA A 83 3.43 0.15 7.76
N VAL A 84 2.41 -0.17 8.58
CA VAL A 84 2.61 -0.98 9.81
C VAL A 84 3.28 -2.31 9.50
N ALA A 85 2.81 -3.01 8.46
CA ALA A 85 3.38 -4.30 8.07
C ALA A 85 4.84 -4.16 7.59
N ALA A 86 5.16 -3.09 6.86
CA ALA A 86 6.50 -2.82 6.36
C ALA A 86 7.47 -2.44 7.49
N VAL A 87 7.07 -1.57 8.43
CA VAL A 87 7.87 -1.22 9.62
C VAL A 87 8.16 -2.47 10.45
N ALA A 88 7.14 -3.31 10.70
CA ALA A 88 7.32 -4.54 11.47
C ALA A 88 8.26 -5.56 10.79
N ALA A 89 8.39 -5.50 9.46
CA ALA A 89 9.23 -6.41 8.69
C ALA A 89 10.64 -5.85 8.39
N ALA A 90 10.88 -4.56 8.64
CA ALA A 90 12.11 -3.86 8.27
C ALA A 90 13.36 -4.48 8.93
N ASP A 91 13.23 -4.90 10.19
CA ASP A 91 14.32 -5.52 10.95
C ASP A 91 14.70 -6.93 10.44
N ASP A 92 13.73 -7.67 9.89
CA ASP A 92 13.90 -9.06 9.48
C ASP A 92 14.22 -9.21 7.98
N ASN A 93 13.73 -8.30 7.15
CA ASN A 93 13.92 -8.35 5.69
C ASN A 93 13.76 -6.97 5.05
N ALA A 94 14.88 -6.31 4.75
CA ALA A 94 14.91 -5.00 4.07
C ALA A 94 14.21 -4.96 2.69
N LYS A 95 13.85 -6.12 2.09
CA LYS A 95 13.04 -6.19 0.86
C LYS A 95 11.54 -6.07 1.12
N MET A 96 11.09 -6.13 2.37
CA MET A 96 9.71 -5.94 2.80
C MET A 96 9.43 -4.47 3.14
N GLY A 97 9.84 -3.56 2.25
CA GLY A 97 9.51 -2.14 2.31
C GLY A 97 8.23 -1.82 1.56
N LEU A 98 7.77 -0.57 1.69
CA LEU A 98 6.69 -0.03 0.87
C LEU A 98 7.29 0.69 -0.35
N PHE A 99 6.77 0.39 -1.53
CA PHE A 99 7.22 0.96 -2.79
C PHE A 99 6.03 1.49 -3.59
N PHE A 100 6.25 2.54 -4.38
CA PHE A 100 5.25 3.11 -5.27
C PHE A 100 5.79 3.27 -6.68
N PHE A 101 4.88 3.20 -7.65
CA PHE A 101 5.19 3.47 -9.05
C PHE A 101 4.76 4.89 -9.41
N SER A 102 5.61 5.61 -10.14
CA SER A 102 5.21 6.85 -10.78
C SER A 102 4.57 6.54 -12.13
N ALA A 103 3.31 6.91 -12.30
CA ALA A 103 2.66 6.93 -13.62
C ALA A 103 3.18 8.16 -14.36
N SER A 104 4.08 7.95 -15.32
CA SER A 104 4.55 8.98 -16.24
C SER A 104 3.55 9.24 -17.36
#